data_AF-W7Y166-F1
#
_entry.id   AF-W7Y166-F1
#
_cell.length_a   1.000
_cell.length_b   1.000
_cell.length_c   1.000
_cell.angle_alpha   90.00
_cell.angle_beta   90.00
_cell.angle_gamma   90.00
#
_symmetry.space_group_name_H-M   'P 1'
#
loop_
_entity.id
_entity.type
_entity.pdbx_description
1 polymer ?
#
loop_
_entity_poly.entity_id
_entity_poly.type
_entity_poly.pdbx_seq_one_letter_code
_entity_poly.pdbx_strand_id
1 'polypeptide(L)' 'MASHVARTATIALSNIFAPMILQMAEAGNINNIIKENAGFSHGIYVYKGILTNHYIGETFSLPSKDIGLLMAAF' A
#
# COMPACT_ATOMS: atom_id res chain seq x y z
N MET A 1 22.84 -5.19 4.34
CA MET A 1 22.66 -5.93 5.61
C MET A 1 21.63 -7.06 5.45
N ALA A 2 20.35 -6.83 5.13
CA ALA A 2 19.40 -7.92 4.83
C ALA A 2 19.72 -8.69 3.52
N SER A 3 20.28 -8.01 2.52
CA SER A 3 20.69 -8.61 1.24
C SER A 3 21.78 -9.69 1.36
N HIS A 4 22.62 -9.66 2.40
CA HIS A 4 23.64 -10.69 2.66
C HIS A 4 23.05 -12.01 3.17
N VAL A 5 21.82 -11.99 3.70
CA VAL A 5 21.10 -13.15 4.22
C VAL A 5 19.78 -13.34 3.46
N ALA A 6 19.87 -13.24 2.13
CA ALA A 6 18.71 -13.19 1.25
C ALA A 6 17.67 -14.29 1.54
N ARG A 7 18.10 -15.55 1.78
CA ARG A 7 17.18 -16.64 2.10
C ARG A 7 16.37 -16.39 3.38
N THR A 8 17.02 -15.99 4.47
CA THR A 8 16.36 -15.72 5.75
C THR A 8 15.48 -14.49 5.67
N ALA A 9 15.94 -13.43 5.00
CA ALA A 9 15.17 -12.22 4.76
C ALA A 9 13.90 -12.52 3.94
N THR A 10 14.01 -13.31 2.88
CA THR A 10 12.84 -13.72 2.09
C THR A 10 11.83 -14.51 2.91
N ILE A 11 12.27 -15.47 3.74
CA ILE A 11 11.35 -16.23 4.60
C ILE A 11 10.61 -15.29 5.56
N ALA A 12 11.33 -14.35 6.19
CA ALA A 12 10.71 -13.38 7.09
C ALA A 12 9.69 -12.50 6.37
N LEU A 13 10.02 -12.00 5.17
CA LEU A 13 9.09 -11.21 4.35
C LEU A 13 7.89 -12.03 3.89
N SER A 14 8.08 -13.28 3.47
CA SER A 14 6.97 -14.16 3.09
C SER A 14 6.01 -14.39 4.25
N ASN A 15 6.52 -14.58 5.46
CA ASN A 15 5.69 -14.75 6.65
C ASN A 15 4.87 -13.50 7.00
N ILE A 16 5.32 -12.30 6.60
CA ILE A 16 4.60 -11.04 6.76
C ILE A 16 3.60 -10.82 5.61
N PHE A 17 4.04 -10.98 4.36
CA PHE A 17 3.23 -10.65 3.19
C PHE A 17 2.18 -11.69 2.86
N ALA A 18 2.43 -12.98 3.10
CA ALA A 18 1.45 -14.03 2.81
C ALA A 18 0.07 -13.78 3.46
N PRO A 19 -0.05 -13.53 4.78
CA PRO A 19 -1.35 -13.23 5.37
C PRO A 19 -1.95 -11.90 4.87
N MET A 20 -1.13 -10.90 4.55
CA MET A 20 -1.61 -9.64 3.98
C MET A 20 -2.23 -9.83 2.59
N ILE A 21 -1.60 -10.66 1.75
CA ILE A 21 -2.11 -10.99 0.41
C ILE A 21 -3.41 -11.80 0.51
N LEU A 22 -3.49 -12.73 1.46
CA LEU A 22 -4.73 -13.48 1.72
C LEU A 22 -5.88 -12.56 2.13
N GLN A 23 -5.63 -11.62 3.04
CA GLN A 23 -6.63 -10.60 3.40
C GLN A 23 -7.09 -9.78 2.19
N MET A 24 -6.17 -9.42 1.30
CA MET A 24 -6.50 -8.71 0.06
C MET A 24 -7.33 -9.57 -0.90
N ALA A 25 -7.08 -10.87 -0.97
CA ALA A 25 -7.88 -11.80 -1.78
C ALA A 25 -9.29 -12.00 -1.21
N GLU A 26 -9.42 -12.11 0.12
CA GLU A 26 -10.70 -12.28 0.82
C GLU A 26 -11.58 -11.02 0.79
N ALA A 27 -10.97 -9.83 0.81
CA ALA A 27 -11.71 -8.56 0.72
C ALA A 27 -12.47 -8.39 -0.61
N GLY A 28 -12.12 -9.16 -1.66
CA GLY A 28 -12.76 -9.20 -2.96
C GLY A 28 -12.58 -7.94 -3.83
N ASN A 29 -12.44 -6.76 -3.21
CA ASN A 29 -12.19 -5.49 -3.86
C ASN A 29 -11.12 -4.69 -3.09
N ILE A 30 -10.14 -4.17 -3.83
CA ILE A 30 -9.08 -3.31 -3.28
C ILE A 30 -9.65 -2.07 -2.56
N ASN A 31 -10.80 -1.54 -3.01
CA ASN A 31 -11.42 -0.39 -2.37
C ASN A 31 -11.94 -0.72 -0.96
N ASN A 32 -12.38 -1.96 -0.71
CA ASN A 32 -12.83 -2.36 0.63
C ASN A 32 -11.65 -2.41 1.59
N ILE A 33 -10.55 -3.06 1.21
CA ILE A 33 -9.38 -3.17 2.11
C ILE A 33 -8.72 -1.81 2.38
N ILE A 34 -8.77 -0.87 1.42
CA ILE A 34 -8.33 0.52 1.62
C ILE A 34 -9.21 1.25 2.63
N LYS A 35 -10.51 1.00 2.65
CA LYS A 35 -11.45 1.64 3.59
C LYS A 35 -11.39 1.00 4.97
N GLU A 36 -11.22 -0.31 5.05
CA GLU A 36 -11.29 -1.08 6.29
C GLU A 36 -9.96 -1.13 7.05
N ASN A 37 -8.82 -1.05 6.35
CA ASN A 37 -7.52 -1.20 6.96
C ASN A 37 -6.60 0.00 6.66
N ALA A 38 -6.45 0.87 7.67
CA ALA A 38 -5.59 2.05 7.59
C ALA A 38 -4.13 1.70 7.21
N GLY A 39 -3.61 0.53 7.61
CA GLY A 39 -2.27 0.10 7.23
C GLY A 39 -2.11 -0.06 5.70
N PHE A 40 -3.11 -0.63 5.03
CA PHE A 40 -3.13 -0.69 3.58
C PHE A 40 -3.31 0.70 2.95
N SER A 41 -4.19 1.55 3.49
CA SER A 41 -4.43 2.90 2.95
C SER A 41 -3.15 3.75 2.95
N HIS A 42 -2.39 3.74 4.05
CA HIS A 42 -1.12 4.47 4.15
C HIS A 42 0.01 3.86 3.31
N GLY A 43 -0.07 2.56 3.00
CA GLY A 43 0.87 1.86 2.14
C GLY A 43 0.72 2.15 0.65
N ILE A 44 -0.36 2.82 0.24
CA ILE A 44 -0.61 3.12 -1.18
C ILE A 44 0.12 4.39 -1.59
N TYR A 45 0.90 4.26 -2.66
CA TYR A 45 1.59 5.37 -3.29
C TYR A 45 0.82 5.93 -4.49
N VAL A 46 0.14 5.07 -5.26
CA VAL A 46 -0.60 5.48 -6.46
C VAL A 46 -1.94 4.74 -6.48
N TYR A 47 -3.03 5.48 -6.67
CA TYR A 47 -4.36 4.94 -6.86
C TYR A 47 -4.98 5.50 -8.14
N LYS A 48 -5.32 4.60 -9.09
CA LYS A 48 -5.88 4.96 -10.41
C LYS A 48 -5.12 6.09 -11.13
N GLY A 49 -3.78 6.07 -11.07
CA GLY A 49 -2.92 7.06 -11.70
C GLY A 49 -2.72 8.36 -10.90
N ILE A 50 -3.33 8.49 -9.72
CA ILE A 50 -3.17 9.64 -8.83
C ILE A 50 -2.19 9.28 -7.71
N LEU A 51 -1.16 10.10 -7.51
CA LEU A 51 -0.23 9.97 -6.40
C LEU A 51 -0.96 10.26 -5.08
N THR A 52 -0.83 9.36 -4.10
CA THR A 52 -1.49 9.49 -2.79
C THR A 52 -0.53 9.84 -1.67
N ASN A 53 0.76 9.58 -1.86
CA ASN A 53 1.78 9.88 -0.88
C ASN A 53 2.23 11.36 -0.99
N HIS A 54 1.89 12.16 0.03
CA HIS A 54 2.21 13.59 0.08
C HIS A 54 3.72 13.86 0.10
N TYR A 55 4.49 13.05 0.83
CA TYR A 55 5.94 13.20 0.92
C TYR A 55 6.62 13.05 -0.45
N ILE A 56 6.20 12.06 -1.25
CA ILE A 56 6.69 11.92 -2.63
C ILE A 56 6.20 13.11 -3.49
N GLY A 57 4.95 13.55 -3.30
CA GLY A 57 4.39 14.71 -4.00
C GLY A 57 5.22 15.96 -3.81
N GLU A 58 5.55 16.31 -2.57
CA GLU A 58 6.39 17.46 -2.24
C GLU A 58 7.82 17.30 -2.74
N THR A 59 8.43 16.13 -2.51
CA THR A 59 9.83 15.87 -2.88
C THR A 59 10.07 16.01 -4.39
N PHE A 60 9.12 15.56 -5.22
CA PHE A 60 9.24 15.59 -6.67
C PHE A 60 8.37 16.66 -7.33
N SER A 61 7.74 17.56 -6.56
CA SER A 61 6.80 18.57 -7.06
C SER A 61 5.69 18.00 -7.95
N LEU A 62 5.16 16.83 -7.58
CA LEU A 62 4.07 16.14 -8.26
C LEU A 62 2.75 16.39 -7.52
N PRO A 63 1.62 16.49 -8.25
CA PRO A 63 0.31 16.62 -7.60
C PRO A 63 -0.04 15.32 -6.86
N SER A 64 -0.20 15.40 -5.54
CA SER A 64 -0.67 14.30 -4.70
C SER A 64 -2.05 14.59 -4.09
N LYS A 65 -2.85 13.56 -3.85
CA LYS A 65 -4.19 13.68 -3.24
C LYS A 65 -4.44 12.58 -2.23
N ASP A 66 -5.06 12.94 -1.10
CA ASP A 66 -5.38 11.99 -0.03
C ASP A 66 -6.25 10.83 -0.54
N ILE A 67 -5.86 9.60 -0.19
CA ILE A 67 -6.56 8.39 -0.63
C ILE A 67 -7.98 8.30 -0.08
N GLY A 68 -8.24 8.79 1.14
CA GLY A 68 -9.58 8.86 1.72
C GLY A 68 -10.51 9.77 0.92
N LEU A 69 -10.00 10.92 0.47
CA LEU A 69 -10.74 11.82 -0.43
C LEU A 69 -11.03 11.17 -1.79
N LEU A 70 -10.10 10.37 -2.32
CA LEU A 70 -10.34 9.60 -3.54
C LEU A 70 -11.40 8.51 -3.32
N MET A 71 -11.39 7.84 -2.18
CA MET A 71 -12.35 6.78 -1.82
C MET A 71 -13.78 7.29 -1.59
N ALA A 72 -13.94 8.57 -1.25
CA ALA A 72 -15.24 9.22 -1.11
C ALA A 72 -15.79 9.75 -2.44
N ALA A 73 -14.90 10.02 -3.41
CA ALA A 73 -15.26 10.57 -4.71
C ALA A 73 -15.58 9.50 -5.77
N PHE A 74 -15.14 8.26 -5.56
CA PHE A 74 -15.37 7.10 -6.44
C PHE A 74 -16.17 6.01 -5.73
#